data_AF-A0A0S4N3V2-F1
#
_entry.id   AF-A0A0S4N3V2-F1
#
_cell.length_a   1.000
_cell.length_b   1.000
_cell.length_c   1.000
_cell.angle_alpha   90.00
_cell.angle_beta   90.00
_cell.angle_gamma   90.00
#
_symmetry.space_group_name_H-M   'P 1'
#
loop_
_entity.id
_entity.type
_entity.pdbx_description
1 polymer ?
#
loop_
_entity_poly.entity_id
_entity_poly.type
_entity_poly.pdbx_seq_one_letter_code
_entity_poly.pdbx_strand_id
1 'polypeptide(L)'
;MFKKCPSCGNIWNTKDEFLEDTNLTLVGYQKFMGLYGGGYLLFRHGIKTCGTTLAVKAALFSTGTSTTQRLNRLIKKNAGSDEPA
;
A
#
# COMPACT_ATOMS: atom_id res chain seq x y z
N MET A 1 -10.07 2.35 13.03
CA MET A 1 -8.72 2.85 13.33
C MET A 1 -7.76 2.36 12.26
N PHE A 2 -7.17 3.27 11.47
CA PHE A 2 -6.26 2.93 10.36
C PHE A 2 -4.85 2.65 10.85
N LYS A 3 -4.29 3.54 11.68
CA LYS A 3 -2.93 3.39 12.23
C LYS A 3 -2.83 4.09 13.58
N LYS A 4 -1.97 3.57 14.45
CA LYS A 4 -1.55 4.22 15.69
C LYS A 4 -0.03 4.26 15.73
N CYS A 5 0.54 5.40 16.10
CA CYS A 5 1.97 5.52 16.33
C CYS A 5 2.35 4.81 17.64
N PRO A 6 3.24 3.80 17.62
CA PRO A 6 3.62 3.10 18.84
C PRO A 6 4.50 3.96 19.76
N SER A 7 5.15 5.00 19.22
CA SER A 7 6.09 5.84 19.97
C SER A 7 5.43 6.99 20.73
N CYS A 8 4.45 7.68 20.13
CA CYS A 8 3.80 8.85 20.75
C CYS A 8 2.30 8.68 20.98
N GLY A 9 1.73 7.56 20.54
CA GLY A 9 0.31 7.26 20.73
C GLY A 9 -0.64 7.95 19.76
N ASN A 10 -0.17 8.81 18.84
CA ASN A 10 -1.03 9.48 17.86
C ASN A 10 -1.86 8.46 17.05
N ILE A 11 -3.13 8.76 16.81
CA ILE A 11 -4.09 7.85 16.18
C ILE A 11 -4.61 8.49 14.90
N TRP A 12 -4.53 7.77 13.80
CA TRP A 12 -5.20 8.09 12.55
C TRP A 12 -6.37 7.11 12.37
N ASN A 13 -7.59 7.61 12.37
CA ASN A 13 -8.81 6.81 12.30
C ASN A 13 -9.08 6.32 10.89
N THR A 14 -8.86 7.18 9.92
CA THR A 14 -9.05 6.92 8.49
C THR A 14 -7.73 6.94 7.73
N LYS A 15 -7.76 6.42 6.51
CA LYS A 15 -6.62 6.49 5.59
C LYS A 15 -6.34 7.93 5.14
N ASP A 16 -7.41 8.71 4.94
CA ASP A 16 -7.30 10.08 4.44
C ASP A 16 -6.67 10.98 5.52
N GLU A 17 -7.07 10.84 6.79
CA GLU A 17 -6.40 11.50 7.93
C GLU A 17 -4.90 11.19 7.99
N PHE A 18 -4.50 9.96 7.66
CA PHE A 18 -3.09 9.57 7.65
C PHE A 18 -2.32 10.19 6.47
N LEU A 19 -2.97 10.36 5.31
CA LEU A 19 -2.35 10.92 4.11
C LEU A 19 -2.30 12.45 4.12
N GLU A 20 -3.24 13.10 4.81
CA GLU A 20 -3.31 14.56 4.95
C GLU A 20 -2.42 15.10 6.07
N ASP A 21 -1.90 14.23 6.96
CA ASP A 21 -1.01 14.64 8.04
C ASP A 21 0.36 15.10 7.51
N THR A 22 0.60 16.41 7.59
CA THR A 22 1.84 17.06 7.15
C THR A 22 3.08 16.64 7.96
N ASN A 23 2.89 16.02 9.12
CA ASN A 23 3.98 15.50 9.94
C ASN A 23 4.39 14.08 9.54
N LEU A 24 3.71 13.46 8.57
CA LEU A 24 4.11 12.19 7.98
C LEU A 24 4.80 12.43 6.64
N THR A 25 6.02 11.92 6.51
CA THR A 25 6.77 11.98 5.25
C THR A 25 7.06 10.57 4.76
N LEU A 26 6.75 10.25 3.50
CA LEU A 26 7.18 9.00 2.89
C LEU A 26 8.71 9.01 2.72
N VAL A 27 9.39 8.12 3.43
CA VAL A 27 10.86 8.04 3.45
C VAL A 27 11.42 6.79 2.78
N GLY A 28 10.56 5.83 2.41
CA GLY A 28 11.03 4.67 1.70
C GLY A 28 9.96 3.63 1.39
N TYR A 29 10.41 2.56 0.75
CA TYR A 29 9.60 1.40 0.42
C TYR A 29 10.41 0.14 0.71
N GLN A 30 9.86 -0.73 1.56
CA GLN A 30 10.41 -2.05 1.82
C GLN A 30 9.66 -3.07 0.99
N LYS A 31 10.31 -3.55 -0.08
CA LYS A 31 9.79 -4.63 -0.92
C LYS A 31 9.73 -5.93 -0.11
N PHE A 32 8.60 -6.63 -0.19
CA PHE A 32 8.46 -7.98 0.32
C PHE A 32 8.39 -8.96 -0.86
N MET A 33 9.40 -9.81 -1.00
CA MET A 33 9.46 -10.82 -2.07
C MET A 33 8.69 -12.08 -1.64
N GLY A 34 7.36 -12.03 -1.76
CA GLY A 34 6.47 -13.18 -1.63
C GLY A 34 5.66 -13.42 -2.90
N LEU A 35 4.95 -14.55 -2.99
CA LEU A 35 4.23 -15.05 -4.18
C LEU A 35 3.27 -14.04 -4.86
N TYR A 36 2.85 -13.01 -4.13
CA TYR A 36 1.85 -12.03 -4.59
C TYR A 36 2.38 -10.61 -4.78
N GLY A 37 3.70 -10.39 -4.64
CA GLY A 37 4.33 -9.08 -4.87
C GLY A 37 3.73 -7.97 -3.99
N GLY A 38 4.29 -7.80 -2.80
CA GLY A 38 3.83 -6.77 -1.86
C GLY A 38 5.00 -5.96 -1.30
N GLY A 39 4.67 -5.03 -0.42
CA GLY A 39 5.66 -4.28 0.33
C GLY A 39 5.03 -3.33 1.33
N TYR A 40 5.91 -2.64 2.04
CA TYR A 40 5.53 -1.61 3.01
C TYR A 40 6.04 -0.26 2.54
N LEU A 41 5.16 0.73 2.55
CA LEU A 41 5.53 2.13 2.50
C LEU A 41 5.99 2.54 3.91
N LEU A 42 7.12 3.21 3.98
CA LEU A 42 7.74 3.66 5.22
C LEU A 42 7.52 5.15 5.38
N PHE A 43 6.74 5.54 6.38
CA PHE A 43 6.45 6.93 6.71
C PHE A 43 7.19 7.34 7.96
N ARG A 44 7.99 8.41 7.90
CA ARG A 44 8.58 9.02 9.09
C ARG A 44 7.54 9.96 9.71
N HIS A 45 7.22 9.73 10.96
CA HIS A 45 6.43 10.67 11.77
C HIS A 45 7.41 11.65 12.40
N GLY A 46 7.41 12.89 11.95
CA GLY A 46 8.42 13.90 12.21
C GLY A 46 7.93 15.09 13.05
N ILE A 47 7.22 14.83 14.14
CA ILE A 47 6.87 15.87 15.12
C ILE A 47 8.03 16.06 16.13
N LYS A 48 8.08 17.20 16.83
CA LYS A 48 9.15 17.48 17.81
C LYS A 48 9.35 16.37 18.87
N THR A 49 8.28 15.65 19.22
CA THR A 49 8.26 14.61 20.25
C THR A 49 8.32 13.18 19.70
N CYS A 50 8.37 12.99 18.38
CA CYS A 50 8.38 11.66 17.75
C CYS A 50 9.10 11.70 16.40
N GLY A 51 10.03 10.78 16.20
CA GLY A 51 10.79 10.60 14.96
C GLY A 51 10.65 9.20 14.34
N THR A 52 9.69 8.40 14.82
CA THR A 52 9.59 6.98 14.47
C THR A 52 9.22 6.75 13.00
N THR A 53 9.50 5.55 12.50
CA THR A 53 9.11 5.12 11.16
C THR A 53 7.94 4.14 11.25
N LEU A 54 6.86 4.46 10.54
CA LEU A 54 5.66 3.66 10.43
C LEU A 54 5.64 2.91 9.11
N ALA A 55 5.62 1.58 9.18
CA ALA A 55 5.41 0.74 8.00
C ALA A 55 3.91 0.54 7.74
N VAL A 56 3.44 0.83 6.53
CA VAL A 56 2.05 0.63 6.08
C VAL A 56 2.06 -0.24 4.83
N LYS A 57 1.21 -1.27 4.78
CA LYS A 57 1.13 -2.14 3.60
C LYS A 57 0.78 -1.31 2.36
N ALA A 58 1.60 -1.39 1.32
CA ALA A 58 1.37 -0.66 0.07
C ALA A 58 0.03 -1.02 -0.58
N ALA A 59 -0.42 -2.26 -0.42
CA ALA A 59 -1.71 -2.75 -0.93
C ALA A 59 -2.93 -1.96 -0.41
N LEU A 60 -2.84 -1.29 0.76
CA LEU A 60 -3.93 -0.46 1.29
C LEU A 60 -4.20 0.80 0.47
N PHE A 61 -3.26 1.18 -0.40
CA PHE A 61 -3.36 2.34 -1.29
C PHE A 61 -3.60 1.94 -2.76
N SER A 62 -3.67 0.64 -3.07
CA SER A 62 -3.98 0.19 -4.42
C SER A 62 -5.47 0.31 -4.68
N THR A 63 -5.86 1.09 -5.68
CA THR A 63 -7.26 1.24 -6.14
C THR A 63 -7.68 0.16 -7.15
N GLY A 64 -6.72 -0.63 -7.65
CA GLY A 64 -6.97 -1.67 -8.64
C GLY A 64 -7.22 -3.03 -8.02
N THR A 65 -8.36 -3.66 -8.32
CA THR A 65 -8.64 -5.09 -8.05
C THR A 65 -7.82 -6.03 -8.93
N SER A 66 -6.92 -5.51 -9.75
CA SER A 66 -6.09 -6.30 -10.65
C SER A 66 -4.88 -6.81 -9.88
N THR A 67 -5.07 -7.91 -9.15
CA THR A 67 -3.99 -8.89 -9.06
C THR A 67 -3.53 -9.09 -10.50
N THR A 68 -2.28 -8.79 -10.82
CA THR A 68 -1.71 -8.97 -12.18
C THR A 68 -2.01 -10.37 -12.74
N GLN A 69 -2.18 -11.38 -11.86
CA GLN A 69 -2.72 -12.69 -12.20
C GLN A 69 -4.17 -12.71 -12.72
N ARG A 70 -5.09 -11.91 -12.15
CA ARG A 70 -6.49 -11.80 -12.60
C ARG A 70 -6.57 -11.09 -13.95
N LEU A 71 -5.76 -10.04 -14.16
CA LEU A 71 -5.67 -9.38 -15.47
C LEU A 71 -5.12 -10.34 -16.53
N ASN A 72 -4.04 -11.07 -16.24
CA ASN A 72 -3.46 -12.06 -17.16
C ASN A 72 -4.45 -13.20 -17.48
N ARG A 73 -5.26 -13.65 -16.51
CA ARG A 73 -6.32 -14.63 -16.77
C ARG A 73 -7.44 -14.08 -17.65
N LEU A 74 -7.84 -12.83 -17.45
CA LEU A 74 -8.89 -12.17 -18.26
C LEU A 74 -8.42 -11.92 -19.70
N ILE A 75 -7.18 -11.45 -19.87
CA ILE A 75 -6.56 -11.27 -21.19
C ILE A 75 -6.45 -12.61 -21.92
N LYS A 76 -5.98 -13.66 -21.25
CA LYS A 76 -5.85 -15.01 -21.84
C LYS A 76 -7.20 -15.65 -22.17
N LYS A 77 -8.26 -15.35 -21.41
CA LYS A 77 -9.63 -15.81 -21.68
C LYS A 77 -10.24 -15.11 -22.91
N ASN A 78 -9.93 -13.84 -23.12
CA ASN A 78 -10.46 -13.05 -24.24
C ASN A 78 -9.64 -13.21 -25.53
N ALA A 79 -8.42 -13.74 -25.47
CA ALA A 79 -7.57 -14.02 -26.62
C ALA A 79 -7.84 -15.38 -27.29
N GLY A 80 -8.86 -16.13 -26.84
CA GLY A 80 -9.15 -17.50 -27.29
C GLY A 80 -10.43 -17.66 -28.13
N SER A 81 -10.97 -16.61 -28.74
CA SER A 81 -12.22 -16.67 -29.54
C SER A 81 -12.06 -16.41 -31.04
N ASP A 82 -10.85 -16.17 -31.55
CA ASP A 82 -10.62 -15.98 -32.99
C ASP A 82 -9.55 -16.96 -33.49
N GLU A 83 -9.92 -18.23 -33.64
CA GLU A 83 -9.17 -19.18 -34.48
C GLU A 83 -10.09 -19.57 -35.65
N PRO A 84 -9.81 -19.11 -36.88
CA PRO A 84 -10.62 -19.48 -38.03
C PRO A 84 -10.30 -20.93 -38.43
N ALA A 85 -11.36 -21.71 -38.61
CA ALA A 85 -11.34 -23.04 -39.23
C ALA A 85 -11.02 -22.98 -40.73
#